data_AF-A0A9P8Y125-F1
#
_entry.id   AF-A0A9P8Y125-F1
#
_cell.length_a   1.000
_cell.length_b   1.000
_cell.length_c   1.000
_cell.angle_alpha   90.00
_cell.angle_beta   90.00
_cell.angle_gamma   90.00
#
_symmetry.space_group_name_H-M   'P 1'
#
loop_
_entity.id
_entity.type
_entity.pdbx_description
1 polymer ?
#
loop_
_entity_poly.entity_id
_entity_poly.type
_entity_poly.pdbx_seq_one_letter_code
_entity_poly.pdbx_strand_id
1 'polypeptide(L)'
;MGIAEQWQAFRTVCAAPIPATFLALAAMQSAIVITIQSIVLNNWLGWLLPNAFQGPSSDTVATNLFLLIFGLGFELLYVYDAILSRSTVQVVLSCLLNAGLTILAVIQIPQVGDAVVSLKSSYDINADPVVNHDFEFWTVSSGLLIAIVAVLALFSLVLPVAAWYLRVYFSWQSYRNVNPDARLRRSRLVHQSYVMLVKLDVYFIVCFIVIYCVLVLRAVGIEFVLHVVGALSAIAILVLSIWSSKTEHRLGMSFAIVVYIGGLAYFIYRLITVYSPGPDHFRYGSASRLLTIYGGLGMIFFTLTIVNAVYCMLNFGSGLKMFLKDYEEGWKPARQSALELPIQYTQYNRSMERDLDS
;
A
#
# COMPACT_ATOMS: atom_id res chain seq x y z
N MET A 1 1.94 -0.49 23.03
CA MET A 1 0.56 0.02 22.94
C MET A 1 -0.37 -1.16 22.72
N GLY A 2 -1.32 -1.38 23.63
CA GLY A 2 -2.28 -2.48 23.51
C GLY A 2 -3.38 -2.18 22.47
N ILE A 3 -4.04 -3.21 21.94
CA ILE A 3 -5.14 -3.08 20.96
C ILE A 3 -6.25 -2.15 21.50
N ALA A 4 -6.59 -2.25 22.80
CA ALA A 4 -7.60 -1.41 23.43
C ALA A 4 -7.21 0.09 23.46
N GLU A 5 -5.95 0.41 23.70
CA GLU A 5 -5.43 1.79 23.68
C GLU A 5 -5.43 2.36 22.26
N GLN A 6 -5.05 1.56 21.27
CA GLN A 6 -5.14 1.94 19.87
C GLN A 6 -6.58 2.24 19.45
N TRP A 7 -7.54 1.43 19.90
CA TRP A 7 -8.96 1.66 19.65
C TRP A 7 -9.50 2.92 20.31
N GLN A 8 -9.08 3.23 21.54
CA GLN A 8 -9.45 4.48 22.21
C GLN A 8 -8.85 5.70 21.50
N ALA A 9 -7.57 5.64 21.15
CA ALA A 9 -6.89 6.69 20.39
C ALA A 9 -7.56 6.92 19.03
N PHE A 10 -7.92 5.85 18.31
CA PHE A 10 -8.62 5.96 17.03
C PHE A 10 -9.98 6.65 17.16
N ARG A 11 -10.80 6.27 18.15
CA ARG A 11 -12.11 6.90 18.39
C ARG A 11 -12.00 8.39 18.68
N THR A 12 -11.01 8.80 19.45
CA THR A 12 -10.81 10.24 19.76
C THR A 12 -10.41 11.06 18.53
N VAL A 13 -9.66 10.46 17.59
CA VAL A 13 -9.25 11.14 16.35
C VAL A 13 -10.41 11.21 15.36
N CYS A 14 -11.17 10.12 15.21
CA CYS A 14 -12.36 10.08 14.35
C CYS A 14 -13.57 10.83 14.93
N ALA A 15 -13.51 11.30 16.18
CA ALA A 15 -14.51 12.24 16.70
C ALA A 15 -14.49 13.58 15.95
N ALA A 16 -13.37 13.93 15.29
CA ALA A 16 -13.31 15.08 14.42
C ALA A 16 -13.92 14.74 13.04
N PRO A 17 -14.68 15.67 12.42
CA PRO A 17 -15.39 15.41 11.18
C PRO A 17 -14.44 15.19 9.99
N ILE A 18 -13.25 15.81 9.98
CA ILE A 18 -12.33 15.76 8.84
C ILE A 18 -11.68 14.37 8.67
N PRO A 19 -11.06 13.74 9.70
CA PRO A 19 -10.55 12.37 9.57
C PRO A 19 -11.65 11.34 9.28
N ALA A 20 -12.83 11.51 9.90
CA ALA A 20 -13.96 10.61 9.69
C ALA A 20 -14.49 10.65 8.24
N THR A 21 -14.61 11.85 7.65
CA THR A 21 -15.04 12.00 6.26
C THR A 21 -14.06 11.38 5.28
N PHE A 22 -12.74 11.57 5.47
CA PHE A 22 -11.73 10.95 4.62
C PHE A 22 -11.79 9.41 4.67
N LEU A 23 -11.89 8.84 5.88
CA LEU A 23 -12.05 7.39 6.05
C LEU A 23 -13.35 6.87 5.44
N ALA A 24 -14.46 7.59 5.65
CA ALA A 24 -15.77 7.21 5.10
C ALA A 24 -15.76 7.21 3.58
N LEU A 25 -15.13 8.20 2.94
CA LEU A 25 -14.98 8.25 1.48
C LEU A 25 -14.16 7.04 0.96
N ALA A 26 -13.00 6.75 1.56
CA ALA A 26 -12.18 5.62 1.17
C ALA A 26 -12.90 4.27 1.40
N ALA A 27 -13.62 4.13 2.52
CA ALA A 27 -14.41 2.95 2.83
C ALA A 27 -15.58 2.77 1.85
N MET A 28 -16.28 3.86 1.51
CA MET A 28 -17.37 3.85 0.53
C MET A 28 -16.87 3.44 -0.86
N GLN A 29 -15.78 4.04 -1.35
CA GLN A 29 -15.13 3.65 -2.61
C GLN A 29 -14.81 2.15 -2.60
N SER A 30 -14.10 1.70 -1.56
CA SER A 30 -13.66 0.31 -1.44
C SER A 30 -14.85 -0.65 -1.41
N ALA A 31 -15.90 -0.35 -0.65
CA ALA A 31 -17.09 -1.20 -0.57
C ALA A 31 -17.78 -1.32 -1.94
N ILE A 32 -18.05 -0.21 -2.61
CA ILE A 32 -18.72 -0.20 -3.92
C ILE A 32 -17.90 -1.00 -4.94
N VAL A 33 -16.60 -0.71 -5.04
CA VAL A 33 -15.75 -1.34 -6.06
C VAL A 33 -15.53 -2.82 -5.76
N ILE A 34 -15.27 -3.20 -4.50
CA ILE A 34 -15.11 -4.60 -4.11
C ILE A 34 -16.40 -5.39 -4.40
N THR A 35 -17.58 -4.82 -4.16
CA THR A 35 -18.84 -5.49 -4.48
C THR A 35 -18.97 -5.73 -5.99
N ILE A 36 -18.77 -4.70 -6.82
CA ILE A 36 -18.87 -4.84 -8.28
C ILE A 36 -17.80 -5.82 -8.80
N GLN A 37 -16.58 -5.70 -8.31
CA GLN A 37 -15.46 -6.58 -8.69
C GLN A 37 -15.70 -8.03 -8.30
N SER A 38 -16.32 -8.29 -7.14
CA SER A 38 -16.68 -9.65 -6.72
C SER A 38 -17.75 -10.27 -7.61
N ILE A 39 -18.72 -9.47 -8.09
CA ILE A 39 -19.72 -9.93 -9.06
C ILE A 39 -19.05 -10.30 -10.39
N VAL A 40 -18.16 -9.44 -10.90
CA VAL A 40 -17.40 -9.72 -12.13
C VAL A 40 -16.57 -11.00 -11.99
N LEU A 41 -15.90 -11.17 -10.85
CA LEU A 41 -15.11 -12.37 -10.55
C LEU A 41 -15.99 -13.62 -10.48
N ASN A 42 -17.15 -13.55 -9.83
CA ASN A 42 -18.09 -14.67 -9.80
C ASN A 42 -18.59 -15.04 -11.20
N ASN A 43 -18.92 -14.04 -12.02
CA ASN A 43 -19.32 -14.26 -13.41
C ASN A 43 -18.18 -14.87 -14.25
N TRP A 44 -16.93 -14.46 -14.01
CA TRP A 44 -15.75 -15.03 -14.67
C TRP A 44 -15.57 -16.51 -14.30
N LEU A 45 -15.59 -16.82 -13.00
CA LEU A 45 -15.43 -18.19 -12.52
C LEU A 45 -16.59 -19.11 -12.92
N GLY A 46 -17.82 -18.59 -12.98
CA GLY A 46 -18.99 -19.34 -13.46
C GLY A 46 -19.04 -19.54 -14.97
N TRP A 47 -18.35 -18.70 -15.73
CA TRP A 47 -18.26 -18.82 -17.20
C TRP A 47 -17.21 -19.85 -17.66
N LEU A 48 -16.17 -20.07 -16.85
CA LEU A 48 -15.11 -21.03 -17.13
C LEU A 48 -15.54 -22.46 -16.79
N LEU A 49 -15.29 -23.40 -17.72
CA LEU A 49 -15.43 -24.82 -17.43
C LEU A 49 -14.18 -25.31 -16.66
N PRO A 50 -14.26 -26.42 -15.90
CA PRO A 50 -13.12 -26.95 -15.13
C PRO A 50 -11.85 -27.18 -15.96
N ASN A 51 -12.00 -27.45 -17.25
CA ASN A 51 -10.91 -27.70 -18.18
C ASN A 51 -10.12 -26.42 -18.53
N ALA A 52 -10.73 -25.24 -18.31
CA ALA A 52 -10.10 -23.95 -18.60
C ALA A 52 -8.92 -23.62 -17.69
N PHE A 53 -8.90 -24.13 -16.45
CA PHE A 53 -7.81 -23.92 -15.48
C PHE A 53 -6.47 -24.59 -15.89
N GLN A 54 -6.46 -25.31 -17.00
CA GLN A 54 -5.22 -25.83 -17.58
C GLN A 54 -4.46 -24.76 -18.39
N GLY A 55 -5.14 -23.69 -18.84
CA GLY A 55 -4.58 -22.63 -19.68
C GLY A 55 -4.11 -21.39 -18.91
N PRO A 56 -3.02 -20.72 -19.32
CA PRO A 56 -2.46 -19.57 -18.60
C PRO A 56 -3.33 -18.30 -18.64
N SER A 57 -4.22 -18.18 -19.62
CA SER A 57 -5.04 -16.97 -19.81
C SER A 57 -6.19 -16.85 -18.79
N SER A 58 -6.79 -17.95 -18.35
CA SER A 58 -7.84 -17.95 -17.32
C SER A 58 -7.32 -17.46 -15.97
N ASP A 59 -6.15 -17.97 -15.59
CA ASP A 59 -5.51 -17.67 -14.30
C ASP A 59 -4.99 -16.24 -14.26
N THR A 60 -4.52 -15.72 -15.39
CA THR A 60 -4.05 -14.34 -15.53
C THR A 60 -5.17 -13.34 -15.22
N VAL A 61 -6.36 -13.53 -15.81
CA VAL A 61 -7.50 -12.65 -15.55
C VAL A 61 -7.98 -12.76 -14.11
N ALA A 62 -8.18 -13.99 -13.62
CA ALA A 62 -8.62 -14.20 -12.24
C ALA A 62 -7.65 -13.55 -11.24
N THR A 63 -6.34 -13.74 -11.43
CA THR A 63 -5.30 -13.14 -10.60
C THR A 63 -5.39 -11.62 -10.61
N ASN A 64 -5.54 -10.98 -11.77
CA ASN A 64 -5.69 -9.53 -11.85
C ASN A 64 -6.96 -9.04 -11.13
N LEU A 65 -8.08 -9.75 -11.28
CA LEU A 65 -9.33 -9.40 -10.62
C LEU A 65 -9.17 -9.44 -9.08
N PHE A 66 -8.53 -10.49 -8.55
CA PHE A 66 -8.21 -10.63 -7.13
C PHE A 66 -7.23 -9.56 -6.62
N LEU A 67 -6.20 -9.22 -7.40
CA LEU A 67 -5.22 -8.20 -7.02
C LEU A 67 -5.83 -6.81 -6.89
N LEU A 68 -6.85 -6.49 -7.69
CA LEU A 68 -7.58 -5.23 -7.54
C LEU A 68 -8.39 -5.19 -6.23
N ILE A 69 -9.05 -6.28 -5.86
CA ILE A 69 -9.75 -6.42 -4.56
C ILE A 69 -8.74 -6.25 -3.40
N PHE A 70 -7.62 -6.96 -3.49
CA PHE A 70 -6.54 -6.87 -2.50
C PHE A 70 -5.97 -5.45 -2.41
N GLY A 71 -5.78 -4.78 -3.54
CA GLY A 71 -5.34 -3.39 -3.62
C GLY A 71 -6.26 -2.42 -2.87
N LEU A 72 -7.57 -2.54 -3.05
CA LEU A 72 -8.56 -1.70 -2.36
C LEU A 72 -8.58 -1.96 -0.85
N GLY A 73 -8.50 -3.24 -0.46
CA GLY A 73 -8.36 -3.60 0.96
C GLY A 73 -7.10 -3.00 1.57
N PHE A 74 -5.97 -3.08 0.86
CA PHE A 74 -4.71 -2.48 1.29
C PHE A 74 -4.78 -0.95 1.38
N GLU A 75 -5.38 -0.27 0.39
CA GLU A 75 -5.57 1.18 0.42
C GLU A 75 -6.36 1.61 1.66
N LEU A 76 -7.44 0.90 1.99
CA LEU A 76 -8.26 1.20 3.17
C LEU A 76 -7.48 1.01 4.48
N LEU A 77 -6.69 -0.07 4.58
CA LEU A 77 -5.78 -0.28 5.73
C LEU A 77 -4.74 0.84 5.82
N TYR A 78 -4.25 1.32 4.68
CA TYR A 78 -3.27 2.38 4.61
C TYR A 78 -3.86 3.74 5.03
N VAL A 79 -5.12 4.03 4.65
CA VAL A 79 -5.87 5.21 5.13
C VAL A 79 -6.13 5.12 6.64
N TYR A 80 -6.52 3.95 7.14
CA TYR A 80 -6.70 3.73 8.57
C TYR A 80 -5.41 4.00 9.37
N ASP A 81 -4.29 3.41 8.92
CA ASP A 81 -2.99 3.61 9.54
C ASP A 81 -2.49 5.06 9.40
N ALA A 82 -2.84 5.77 8.32
CA ALA A 82 -2.56 7.20 8.14
C ALA A 82 -3.23 8.07 9.20
N ILE A 83 -4.49 7.76 9.54
CA ILE A 83 -5.25 8.49 10.55
C ILE A 83 -4.73 8.17 11.95
N LEU A 84 -4.44 6.90 12.23
CA LEU A 84 -3.90 6.47 13.52
C LEU A 84 -2.51 7.08 13.79
N SER A 85 -1.63 7.04 12.79
CA SER A 85 -0.28 7.60 12.87
C SER A 85 -0.22 9.12 12.69
N ARG A 86 -1.33 9.74 12.23
CA ARG A 86 -1.46 11.16 11.86
C ARG A 86 -0.39 11.59 10.84
N SER A 87 -0.05 10.68 9.94
CA SER A 87 1.00 10.86 8.96
C SER A 87 0.46 11.55 7.71
N THR A 88 0.86 12.81 7.51
CA THR A 88 0.52 13.57 6.29
C THR A 88 1.11 12.94 5.03
N VAL A 89 2.28 12.29 5.14
CA VAL A 89 2.92 11.59 4.04
C VAL A 89 2.08 10.37 3.63
N GLN A 90 1.54 9.65 4.61
CA GLN A 90 0.72 8.47 4.36
C GLN A 90 -0.61 8.82 3.68
N VAL A 91 -1.21 9.96 4.03
CA VAL A 91 -2.41 10.50 3.35
C VAL A 91 -2.14 10.82 1.88
N VAL A 92 -0.96 11.37 1.56
CA VAL A 92 -0.59 11.63 0.15
C VAL A 92 -0.34 10.33 -0.58
N LEU A 93 0.36 9.38 0.05
CA LEU A 93 0.63 8.06 -0.53
C LEU A 93 -0.65 7.24 -0.75
N SER A 94 -1.68 7.37 0.10
CA SER A 94 -2.97 6.72 -0.14
C SER A 94 -3.68 7.28 -1.38
N CYS A 95 -3.58 8.58 -1.63
CA CYS A 95 -4.11 9.18 -2.86
C CYS A 95 -3.35 8.68 -4.11
N LEU A 96 -2.03 8.54 -4.02
CA LEU A 96 -1.21 7.97 -5.09
C LEU A 96 -1.53 6.49 -5.34
N LEU A 97 -1.78 5.72 -4.26
CA LEU A 97 -2.28 4.35 -4.36
C LEU A 97 -3.60 4.29 -5.11
N ASN A 98 -4.58 5.15 -4.75
CA ASN A 98 -5.87 5.18 -5.43
C ASN A 98 -5.75 5.50 -6.92
N ALA A 99 -4.89 6.47 -7.28
CA ALA A 99 -4.59 6.77 -8.68
C ALA A 99 -3.97 5.57 -9.40
N GLY A 100 -3.05 4.85 -8.75
CA GLY A 100 -2.48 3.59 -9.25
C GLY A 100 -3.53 2.51 -9.49
N LEU A 101 -4.42 2.28 -8.52
CA LEU A 101 -5.53 1.32 -8.65
C LEU A 101 -6.50 1.70 -9.77
N THR A 102 -6.73 3.00 -9.98
CA THR A 102 -7.54 3.50 -11.10
C THR A 102 -6.89 3.15 -12.44
N ILE A 103 -5.57 3.36 -12.59
CA ILE A 103 -4.83 2.99 -13.81
C ILE A 103 -4.89 1.48 -14.04
N LEU A 104 -4.72 0.68 -12.98
CA LEU A 104 -4.82 -0.78 -13.05
C LEU A 104 -6.21 -1.23 -13.51
N ALA A 105 -7.27 -0.60 -13.01
CA ALA A 105 -8.64 -0.88 -13.44
C ALA A 105 -8.89 -0.51 -14.92
N VAL A 106 -8.31 0.58 -15.42
CA VAL A 106 -8.39 0.94 -16.85
C VAL A 106 -7.74 -0.13 -17.72
N ILE A 107 -6.52 -0.57 -17.34
CA ILE A 107 -5.78 -1.58 -18.10
C ILE A 107 -6.46 -2.96 -18.04
N GLN A 108 -7.21 -3.24 -16.97
CA GLN A 108 -7.94 -4.47 -16.80
C GLN A 108 -9.01 -4.71 -17.88
N ILE A 109 -9.67 -3.66 -18.40
CA ILE A 109 -10.73 -3.80 -19.43
C ILE A 109 -10.23 -4.52 -20.70
N PRO A 110 -9.23 -4.00 -21.44
CA PRO A 110 -8.74 -4.67 -22.63
C PRO A 110 -8.11 -6.02 -22.31
N GLN A 111 -7.48 -6.17 -21.14
CA GLN A 111 -6.92 -7.45 -20.71
C GLN A 111 -8.00 -8.54 -20.58
N VAL A 112 -9.14 -8.23 -19.97
CA VAL A 112 -10.27 -9.17 -19.89
C VAL A 112 -10.87 -9.42 -21.26
N GLY A 113 -10.99 -8.38 -22.10
CA GLY A 113 -11.50 -8.52 -23.47
C GLY A 113 -10.67 -9.45 -24.35
N ASP A 114 -9.35 -9.22 -24.38
CA ASP A 114 -8.38 -10.05 -25.10
C ASP A 114 -8.48 -11.52 -24.65
N ALA A 115 -8.60 -11.75 -23.34
CA ALA A 115 -8.72 -13.08 -22.77
C ALA A 115 -10.04 -13.77 -23.14
N VAL A 116 -11.17 -13.04 -23.16
CA VAL A 116 -12.47 -13.59 -23.60
C VAL A 116 -12.41 -14.06 -25.06
N VAL A 117 -11.83 -13.24 -25.94
CA VAL A 117 -11.67 -13.59 -27.37
C VAL A 117 -10.80 -14.85 -27.50
N SER A 118 -9.66 -14.89 -26.80
CA SER A 118 -8.75 -16.04 -26.84
C SER A 118 -9.39 -17.34 -26.32
N LEU A 119 -10.13 -17.27 -25.21
CA LEU A 119 -10.76 -18.43 -24.59
C LEU A 119 -11.95 -18.96 -25.39
N LYS A 120 -12.74 -18.07 -26.03
CA LYS A 120 -13.86 -18.49 -26.90
C LYS A 120 -13.40 -19.31 -28.11
N SER A 121 -12.19 -19.06 -28.61
CA SER A 121 -11.61 -19.81 -29.73
C SER A 121 -10.80 -21.04 -29.30
N SER A 122 -10.66 -21.30 -28.00
CA SER A 122 -9.82 -22.37 -27.47
C SER A 122 -10.64 -23.64 -27.22
N TYR A 123 -10.06 -24.80 -27.54
CA TYR A 123 -10.63 -26.12 -27.28
C TYR A 123 -9.59 -26.97 -26.53
N ASP A 124 -10.07 -27.85 -25.66
CA ASP A 124 -9.21 -28.79 -24.93
C ASP A 124 -8.70 -29.91 -25.88
N ILE A 125 -7.77 -30.74 -25.40
CA ILE A 125 -7.20 -31.90 -26.10
C ILE A 125 -8.29 -32.86 -26.61
N ASN A 126 -9.44 -32.91 -25.91
CA ASN A 126 -10.61 -33.71 -26.27
C ASN A 126 -11.59 -33.00 -27.23
N ALA A 127 -11.23 -31.82 -27.76
CA ALA A 127 -12.09 -30.94 -28.56
C ALA A 127 -13.33 -30.39 -27.84
N ASP A 128 -13.35 -30.46 -26.50
CA ASP A 128 -14.39 -29.84 -25.69
C ASP A 128 -14.16 -28.32 -25.55
N PRO A 129 -15.21 -27.49 -25.56
CA PRO A 129 -15.07 -26.06 -25.32
C PRO A 129 -14.57 -25.80 -23.90
N VAL A 130 -13.68 -24.82 -23.74
CA VAL A 130 -13.18 -24.42 -22.41
C VAL A 130 -14.10 -23.42 -21.70
N VAL A 131 -15.10 -22.89 -22.40
CA VAL A 131 -16.01 -21.87 -21.88
C VAL A 131 -17.46 -22.26 -22.12
N ASN A 132 -18.35 -21.80 -21.24
CA ASN A 132 -19.77 -21.97 -21.47
C ASN A 132 -20.25 -21.00 -22.56
N HIS A 133 -20.78 -21.53 -23.66
CA HIS A 133 -21.31 -20.74 -24.77
C HIS A 133 -22.74 -20.23 -24.52
N ASP A 134 -23.46 -20.79 -23.55
CA ASP A 134 -24.83 -20.40 -23.23
C ASP A 134 -24.92 -19.06 -22.49
N PHE A 135 -23.80 -18.61 -21.91
CA PHE A 135 -23.71 -17.38 -21.14
C PHE A 135 -22.74 -16.38 -21.77
N GLU A 136 -23.26 -15.22 -22.20
CA GLU A 136 -22.45 -14.13 -22.73
C GLU A 136 -21.83 -13.27 -21.62
N PHE A 137 -20.72 -13.76 -21.04
CA PHE A 137 -19.97 -13.05 -20.00
C PHE A 137 -19.63 -11.60 -20.37
N TRP A 138 -19.16 -11.35 -21.60
CA TRP A 138 -18.67 -10.04 -22.01
C TRP A 138 -19.74 -8.95 -22.03
N THR A 139 -20.95 -9.30 -22.47
CA THR A 139 -22.08 -8.37 -22.60
C THR A 139 -22.49 -7.81 -21.24
N VAL A 140 -22.46 -8.64 -20.19
CA VAL A 140 -22.79 -8.22 -18.82
C VAL A 140 -21.59 -7.57 -18.12
N SER A 141 -20.41 -8.21 -18.19
CA SER A 141 -19.25 -7.80 -17.39
C SER A 141 -18.57 -6.54 -17.90
N SER A 142 -18.56 -6.28 -19.22
CA SER A 142 -17.92 -5.07 -19.78
C SER A 142 -18.46 -3.78 -19.17
N GLY A 143 -19.79 -3.67 -18.98
CA GLY A 143 -20.42 -2.54 -18.31
C GLY A 143 -20.00 -2.40 -16.84
N LEU A 144 -19.88 -3.52 -16.12
CA LEU A 144 -19.42 -3.53 -14.72
C LEU A 144 -17.95 -3.10 -14.59
N LEU A 145 -17.06 -3.55 -15.48
CA LEU A 145 -15.66 -3.12 -15.47
C LEU A 145 -15.54 -1.60 -15.75
N ILE A 146 -16.33 -1.06 -16.68
CA ILE A 146 -16.35 0.39 -16.95
C ILE A 146 -16.89 1.15 -15.72
N ALA A 147 -17.92 0.62 -15.05
CA ALA A 147 -18.46 1.22 -13.83
C ALA A 147 -17.41 1.28 -12.71
N ILE A 148 -16.59 0.24 -12.54
CA ILE A 148 -15.48 0.22 -11.58
C ILE A 148 -14.50 1.37 -11.87
N VAL A 149 -14.08 1.53 -13.12
CA VAL A 149 -13.18 2.60 -13.53
C VAL A 149 -13.81 3.97 -13.24
N ALA A 150 -15.09 4.15 -13.57
CA ALA A 150 -15.79 5.41 -13.34
C ALA A 150 -15.84 5.78 -11.84
N VAL A 151 -16.14 4.81 -10.97
CA VAL A 151 -16.17 5.02 -9.51
C VAL A 151 -14.76 5.34 -9.00
N LEU A 152 -13.75 4.56 -9.37
CA LEU A 152 -12.36 4.82 -8.95
C LEU A 152 -11.87 6.19 -9.44
N ALA A 153 -12.14 6.54 -10.69
CA ALA A 153 -11.76 7.84 -11.25
C ALA A 153 -12.45 9.00 -10.52
N LEU A 154 -13.75 8.88 -10.21
CA LEU A 154 -14.48 9.89 -9.45
C LEU A 154 -13.82 10.13 -8.09
N PHE A 155 -13.57 9.07 -7.33
CA PHE A 155 -12.94 9.19 -6.02
C PHE A 155 -11.45 9.55 -6.10
N SER A 156 -10.76 9.27 -7.21
CA SER A 156 -9.41 9.75 -7.50
C SER A 156 -9.35 11.27 -7.61
N LEU A 157 -10.47 11.93 -7.93
CA LEU A 157 -10.59 13.40 -7.88
C LEU A 157 -11.02 13.92 -6.51
N VAL A 158 -11.92 13.20 -5.82
CA VAL A 158 -12.48 13.63 -4.52
C VAL A 158 -11.50 13.42 -3.36
N LEU A 159 -10.81 12.27 -3.30
CA LEU A 159 -9.89 11.92 -2.21
C LEU A 159 -8.72 12.90 -2.06
N PRO A 160 -8.06 13.40 -3.13
CA PRO A 160 -7.03 14.43 -3.00
C PRO A 160 -7.53 15.73 -2.36
N VAL A 161 -8.77 16.13 -2.64
CA VAL A 161 -9.38 17.33 -2.02
C VAL A 161 -9.58 17.10 -0.53
N ALA A 162 -10.18 15.97 -0.15
CA ALA A 162 -10.34 15.60 1.27
C ALA A 162 -8.98 15.44 1.99
N ALA A 163 -8.00 14.85 1.31
CA ALA A 163 -6.62 14.70 1.79
C ALA A 163 -5.94 16.04 2.03
N TRP A 164 -6.22 17.07 1.21
CA TRP A 164 -5.72 18.42 1.43
C TRP A 164 -6.21 18.99 2.76
N TYR A 165 -7.53 18.93 3.03
CA TYR A 165 -8.10 19.38 4.30
C TYR A 165 -7.55 18.57 5.49
N LEU A 166 -7.43 17.24 5.34
CA LEU A 166 -6.87 16.38 6.38
C LEU A 166 -5.39 16.70 6.66
N ARG A 167 -4.60 16.97 5.62
CA ARG A 167 -3.21 17.40 5.75
C ARG A 167 -3.09 18.72 6.51
N VAL A 168 -3.93 19.71 6.19
CA VAL A 168 -3.96 20.99 6.91
C VAL A 168 -4.30 20.75 8.38
N TYR A 169 -5.31 19.93 8.66
CA TYR A 169 -5.72 19.57 10.02
C TYR A 169 -4.58 18.91 10.82
N PHE A 170 -3.90 17.90 10.26
CA PHE A 170 -2.74 17.27 10.91
C PHE A 170 -1.56 18.23 11.08
N SER A 171 -1.34 19.12 10.11
CA SER A 171 -0.28 20.13 10.24
C SER A 171 -0.56 21.07 11.41
N TRP A 172 -1.80 21.53 11.57
CA TRP A 172 -2.23 22.39 12.67
C TRP A 172 -2.07 21.70 14.03
N GLN A 173 -2.46 20.43 14.13
CA GLN A 173 -2.24 19.64 15.34
C GLN A 173 -0.75 19.47 15.67
N SER A 174 0.09 19.23 14.66
CA SER A 174 1.52 19.10 14.86
C SER A 174 2.16 20.41 15.31
N TYR A 175 1.70 21.58 14.83
CA TYR A 175 2.24 22.88 15.23
C TYR A 175 2.02 23.18 16.71
N ARG A 176 0.91 22.72 17.30
CA ARG A 176 0.57 23.02 18.69
C ARG A 176 1.43 22.24 19.72
N ASN A 177 2.02 21.13 19.29
CA ASN A 177 2.65 20.16 20.19
C ASN A 177 4.18 20.02 19.99
N VAL A 178 4.79 20.77 19.06
CA VAL A 178 6.22 20.59 18.70
C VAL A 178 7.00 21.88 18.94
N ASN A 179 8.10 21.77 19.70
CA ASN A 179 9.07 22.83 19.95
C ASN A 179 9.66 23.39 18.63
N PRO A 180 10.09 24.67 18.59
CA PRO A 180 10.38 25.43 17.36
C PRO A 180 11.62 24.99 16.54
N ASP A 181 12.21 23.82 16.79
CA ASP A 181 13.38 23.38 16.04
C ASP A 181 13.00 22.78 14.66
N ALA A 182 13.27 23.55 13.60
CA ALA A 182 13.03 23.17 12.22
C ALA A 182 13.86 21.95 11.77
N ARG A 183 15.05 21.73 12.36
CA ARG A 183 15.94 20.62 11.98
C ARG A 183 15.37 19.28 12.44
N LEU A 184 14.90 19.22 13.68
CA LEU A 184 14.24 18.03 14.25
C LEU A 184 12.95 17.70 13.50
N ARG A 185 12.17 18.71 13.13
CA ARG A 185 10.97 18.54 12.30
C ARG A 185 11.28 17.91 10.94
N ARG A 186 12.31 18.38 10.25
CA ARG A 186 12.73 17.81 8.96
C ARG A 186 13.18 16.35 9.10
N SER A 187 14.02 16.05 10.10
CA SER A 187 14.50 14.69 10.34
C SER A 187 13.35 13.72 10.62
N ARG A 188 12.36 14.15 11.42
CA ARG A 188 11.14 13.37 11.68
C ARG A 188 10.33 13.10 10.41
N LEU A 189 10.13 14.10 9.56
CA LEU A 189 9.37 13.94 8.32
C LEU A 189 10.03 12.92 7.39
N VAL A 190 11.37 12.94 7.28
CA VAL A 190 12.15 11.97 6.51
C VAL A 190 12.02 10.55 7.08
N HIS A 191 12.09 10.41 8.41
CA HIS A 191 11.87 9.11 9.05
C HIS A 191 10.44 8.59 8.83
N GLN A 192 9.44 9.47 8.95
CA GLN A 192 8.06 9.10 8.69
C GLN A 192 7.84 8.71 7.22
N SER A 193 8.37 9.47 6.25
CA SER A 193 8.24 9.12 4.84
C SER A 193 8.87 7.76 4.53
N TYR A 194 10.05 7.50 5.11
CA TYR A 194 10.72 6.22 4.99
C TYR A 194 9.86 5.05 5.52
N VAL A 195 9.37 5.13 6.75
CA VAL A 195 8.56 4.05 7.34
C VAL A 195 7.27 3.82 6.54
N MET A 196 6.64 4.87 6.01
CA MET A 196 5.43 4.75 5.21
C MET A 196 5.68 4.12 3.83
N LEU A 197 6.79 4.45 3.18
CA LEU A 197 7.21 3.81 1.93
C LEU A 197 7.55 2.33 2.14
N VAL A 198 8.24 1.98 3.23
CA VAL A 198 8.52 0.57 3.57
C VAL A 198 7.24 -0.25 3.76
N LYS A 199 6.20 0.32 4.41
CA LYS A 199 4.88 -0.35 4.54
C LYS A 199 4.23 -0.56 3.18
N LEU A 200 4.39 0.39 2.26
CA LEU A 200 3.89 0.30 0.89
C LEU A 200 4.64 -0.76 0.07
N ASP A 201 5.95 -0.92 0.28
CA ASP A 201 6.74 -1.95 -0.41
C ASP A 201 6.28 -3.37 -0.07
N VAL A 202 5.79 -3.61 1.15
CA VAL A 202 5.21 -4.91 1.54
C VAL A 202 4.05 -5.29 0.59
N TYR A 203 3.20 -4.34 0.21
CA TYR A 203 2.11 -4.57 -0.74
C TYR A 203 2.63 -5.00 -2.11
N PHE A 204 3.63 -4.32 -2.64
CA PHE A 204 4.22 -4.65 -3.94
C PHE A 204 4.94 -6.00 -3.92
N ILE A 205 5.63 -6.33 -2.83
CA ILE A 205 6.24 -7.65 -2.64
C ILE A 205 5.17 -8.73 -2.65
N VAL A 206 4.07 -8.55 -1.91
CA VAL A 206 2.94 -9.50 -1.88
C VAL A 206 2.31 -9.67 -3.27
N CYS A 207 2.02 -8.56 -3.97
CA CYS A 207 1.47 -8.62 -5.32
C CYS A 207 2.41 -9.35 -6.29
N PHE A 208 3.70 -9.03 -6.25
CA PHE A 208 4.69 -9.66 -7.11
C PHE A 208 4.80 -11.16 -6.84
N ILE A 209 4.84 -11.59 -5.57
CA ILE A 209 4.91 -13.03 -5.26
C ILE A 209 3.64 -13.75 -5.72
N VAL A 210 2.45 -13.18 -5.53
CA VAL A 210 1.19 -13.78 -6.00
C VAL A 210 1.19 -13.94 -7.52
N ILE A 211 1.50 -12.87 -8.26
CA ILE A 211 1.56 -12.90 -9.73
C ILE A 211 2.57 -13.95 -10.19
N TYR A 212 3.78 -13.92 -9.65
CA TYR A 212 4.87 -14.77 -10.10
C TYR A 212 4.62 -16.25 -9.76
N CYS A 213 4.19 -16.54 -8.54
CA CYS A 213 3.91 -17.90 -8.10
C CYS A 213 2.71 -18.53 -8.82
N VAL A 214 1.62 -17.78 -8.99
CA VAL A 214 0.41 -18.30 -9.64
C VAL A 214 0.62 -18.41 -11.14
N LEU A 215 1.11 -17.36 -11.80
CA LEU A 215 1.11 -17.31 -13.27
C LEU A 215 2.34 -17.93 -13.93
N VAL A 216 3.51 -17.89 -13.28
CA VAL A 216 4.76 -18.41 -13.88
C VAL A 216 5.08 -19.81 -13.37
N LEU A 217 5.00 -19.99 -12.05
CA LEU A 217 5.38 -21.26 -11.42
C LEU A 217 4.22 -22.24 -11.28
N ARG A 218 2.98 -21.80 -11.52
CA ARG A 218 1.76 -22.62 -11.36
C ARG A 218 1.70 -23.32 -10.00
N ALA A 219 2.25 -22.69 -8.96
CA ALA A 219 2.33 -23.20 -7.59
C ALA A 219 3.01 -24.58 -7.41
N VAL A 220 3.94 -24.99 -8.29
CA VAL A 220 4.64 -26.28 -8.20
C VAL A 220 6.16 -26.12 -8.26
N GLY A 221 6.88 -26.95 -7.50
CA GLY A 221 8.34 -27.12 -7.60
C GLY A 221 9.15 -26.40 -6.52
N ILE A 222 10.46 -26.65 -6.50
CA ILE A 222 11.38 -26.07 -5.51
C ILE A 222 11.55 -24.56 -5.66
N GLU A 223 11.51 -24.06 -6.90
CA GLU A 223 11.56 -22.64 -7.22
C GLU A 223 10.42 -21.87 -6.52
N PHE A 224 9.23 -22.47 -6.38
CA PHE A 224 8.09 -21.84 -5.71
C PHE A 224 8.39 -21.59 -4.24
N VAL A 225 8.94 -22.61 -3.56
CA VAL A 225 9.32 -22.51 -2.15
C VAL A 225 10.40 -21.44 -1.97
N LEU A 226 11.40 -21.41 -2.85
CA LEU A 226 12.47 -20.41 -2.80
C LEU A 226 11.94 -18.97 -2.93
N HIS A 227 10.99 -18.73 -3.83
CA HIS A 227 10.39 -17.40 -3.98
C HIS A 227 9.53 -16.99 -2.79
N VAL A 228 8.74 -17.91 -2.24
CA VAL A 228 7.92 -17.63 -1.04
C VAL A 228 8.81 -17.32 0.16
N VAL A 229 9.85 -18.13 0.40
CA VAL A 229 10.83 -17.91 1.47
C VAL A 229 11.59 -16.60 1.26
N GLY A 230 11.96 -16.28 0.01
CA GLY A 230 12.60 -15.01 -0.36
C GLY A 230 11.71 -13.80 -0.08
N ALA A 231 10.40 -13.89 -0.35
CA ALA A 231 9.46 -12.81 -0.04
C ALA A 231 9.28 -12.63 1.47
N LEU A 232 9.17 -13.73 2.24
CA LEU A 232 9.07 -13.68 3.70
C LEU A 232 10.34 -13.09 4.34
N SER A 233 11.52 -13.45 3.83
CA SER A 233 12.78 -12.87 4.30
C SER A 233 12.89 -11.38 3.95
N ALA A 234 12.40 -10.96 2.79
CA ALA A 234 12.32 -9.54 2.43
C ALA A 234 11.43 -8.76 3.41
N ILE A 235 10.25 -9.29 3.77
CA ILE A 235 9.37 -8.67 4.79
C ILE A 235 10.08 -8.60 6.15
N ALA A 236 10.77 -9.64 6.57
CA ALA A 236 11.54 -9.64 7.82
C ALA A 236 12.63 -8.55 7.83
N ILE A 237 13.32 -8.36 6.71
CA ILE A 237 14.36 -7.32 6.56
C ILE A 237 13.73 -5.92 6.58
N LEU A 238 12.55 -5.72 5.97
CA LEU A 238 11.80 -4.45 6.07
C LEU A 238 11.48 -4.11 7.53
N VAL A 239 11.01 -5.09 8.32
CA VAL A 239 10.72 -4.90 9.76
C VAL A 239 11.98 -4.58 10.54
N LEU A 240 13.07 -5.32 10.31
CA LEU A 240 14.37 -5.07 10.95
C LEU A 240 14.91 -3.67 10.61
N SER A 241 14.65 -3.20 9.39
CA SER A 241 15.07 -1.90 8.92
C SER A 241 14.28 -0.75 9.57
N ILE A 242 12.97 -0.92 9.75
CA ILE A 242 12.15 0.03 10.54
C ILE A 242 12.69 0.11 11.97
N TRP A 243 12.98 -1.03 12.60
CA TRP A 243 13.55 -1.07 13.94
C TRP A 243 14.92 -0.39 14.00
N SER A 244 15.81 -0.68 13.05
CA SER A 244 17.14 -0.06 12.95
C SER A 244 17.05 1.45 12.74
N SER A 245 16.05 1.92 11.98
CA SER A 245 15.82 3.35 11.81
C SER A 245 15.30 4.04 13.06
N LYS A 246 14.55 3.34 13.93
CA LYS A 246 14.10 3.87 15.24
C LYS A 246 15.23 3.92 16.26
N THR A 247 16.14 2.94 16.23
CA THR A 247 17.27 2.87 17.17
C THR A 247 18.49 3.68 16.72
N GLU A 248 18.44 4.30 15.54
CA GLU A 248 19.56 4.97 14.87
C GLU A 248 20.79 4.06 14.67
N HIS A 249 20.56 2.75 14.52
CA HIS A 249 21.63 1.76 14.36
C HIS A 249 22.20 1.79 12.94
N ARG A 250 23.30 2.54 12.76
CA ARG A 250 23.96 2.79 11.46
C ARG A 250 24.28 1.51 10.68
N LEU A 251 24.84 0.49 11.34
CA LEU A 251 25.20 -0.76 10.66
C LEU A 251 23.97 -1.52 10.13
N GLY A 252 22.88 -1.53 10.90
CA GLY A 252 21.63 -2.18 10.51
C GLY A 252 20.97 -1.46 9.32
N MET A 253 21.00 -0.13 9.32
CA MET A 253 20.49 0.66 8.19
C MET A 253 21.33 0.49 6.93
N SER A 254 22.68 0.50 7.03
CA SER A 254 23.56 0.21 5.89
C SER A 254 23.29 -1.15 5.28
N PHE A 255 23.15 -2.18 6.13
CA PHE A 255 22.83 -3.53 5.68
C PHE A 255 21.49 -3.57 4.94
N ALA A 256 20.45 -2.93 5.48
CA ALA A 256 19.15 -2.86 4.82
C ALA A 256 19.21 -2.15 3.47
N ILE A 257 19.96 -1.05 3.35
CA ILE A 257 20.16 -0.33 2.08
C ILE A 257 20.82 -1.25 1.02
N VAL A 258 21.86 -1.98 1.40
CA VAL A 258 22.52 -2.94 0.50
C VAL A 258 21.54 -4.02 0.04
N VAL A 259 20.72 -4.56 0.95
CA VAL A 259 19.68 -5.53 0.60
C VAL A 259 18.62 -4.92 -0.32
N TYR A 260 18.19 -3.67 -0.10
CA TYR A 260 17.24 -3.00 -0.99
C TYR A 260 17.81 -2.80 -2.40
N ILE A 261 19.09 -2.43 -2.52
CA ILE A 261 19.75 -2.32 -3.83
C ILE A 261 19.81 -3.70 -4.51
N GLY A 262 20.15 -4.76 -3.77
CA GLY A 262 20.14 -6.13 -4.27
C GLY A 262 18.74 -6.59 -4.70
N GLY A 263 17.71 -6.25 -3.91
CA GLY A 263 16.31 -6.53 -4.23
C GLY A 263 15.86 -5.79 -5.50
N LEU A 264 16.22 -4.52 -5.65
CA LEU A 264 15.92 -3.74 -6.86
C LEU A 264 16.59 -4.36 -8.09
N ALA A 265 17.87 -4.73 -7.99
CA ALA A 265 18.59 -5.41 -9.05
C ALA A 265 17.94 -6.76 -9.43
N TYR A 266 17.46 -7.51 -8.43
CA TYR A 266 16.71 -8.76 -8.65
C TYR A 266 15.38 -8.51 -9.37
N PHE A 267 14.61 -7.49 -8.98
CA PHE A 267 13.38 -7.10 -9.66
C PHE A 267 13.63 -6.75 -11.13
N ILE A 268 14.67 -5.96 -11.41
CA ILE A 268 15.09 -5.59 -12.76
C ILE A 268 15.49 -6.84 -13.56
N TYR A 269 16.33 -7.71 -12.99
CA TYR A 269 16.74 -8.96 -13.64
C TYR A 269 15.52 -9.80 -14.02
N ARG A 270 14.58 -10.01 -13.09
CA ARG A 270 13.36 -10.78 -13.36
C ARG A 270 12.50 -10.14 -14.43
N LEU A 271 12.36 -8.82 -14.44
CA LEU A 271 11.62 -8.12 -15.47
C LEU A 271 12.26 -8.33 -16.86
N ILE A 272 13.59 -8.27 -16.95
CA ILE A 272 14.30 -8.55 -18.21
C ILE A 272 14.09 -10.02 -18.63
N THR A 273 14.17 -10.98 -17.69
CA THR A 273 13.97 -12.40 -17.99
C THR A 273 12.58 -12.68 -18.57
N VAL A 274 11.54 -11.94 -18.16
CA VAL A 274 10.18 -12.07 -18.72
C VAL A 274 10.15 -11.78 -20.23
N TYR A 275 10.99 -10.85 -20.70
CA TYR A 275 11.04 -10.44 -22.11
C TYR A 275 12.13 -11.13 -22.94
N SER A 276 13.12 -11.73 -22.29
CA SER A 276 14.19 -12.44 -22.99
C SER A 276 13.68 -13.71 -23.68
N PRO A 277 14.09 -13.98 -24.94
CA PRO A 277 13.76 -15.22 -25.64
C PRO A 277 14.56 -16.38 -25.04
N GLY A 278 13.96 -17.04 -24.03
CA GLY A 278 14.49 -18.25 -23.39
C GLY A 278 13.58 -19.46 -23.58
N PRO A 279 14.00 -20.66 -23.13
CA PRO A 279 13.21 -21.89 -23.20
C PRO A 279 11.83 -21.77 -22.53
N ASP A 280 11.72 -20.92 -21.52
CA ASP A 280 10.52 -20.68 -20.73
C ASP A 280 9.65 -19.51 -21.24
N HIS A 281 9.97 -18.89 -22.39
CA HIS A 281 9.25 -17.71 -22.89
C HIS A 281 7.74 -17.94 -23.05
N PHE A 282 7.34 -19.17 -23.42
CA PHE A 282 5.93 -19.58 -23.49
C PHE A 282 5.20 -19.49 -22.14
N ARG A 283 5.91 -19.69 -21.02
CA ARG A 283 5.33 -19.67 -19.66
C ARG A 283 4.98 -18.25 -19.20
N TYR A 284 5.61 -17.24 -19.80
CA TYR A 284 5.40 -15.83 -19.45
C TYR A 284 4.37 -15.12 -20.33
N GLY A 285 3.89 -15.75 -21.40
CA GLY A 285 3.09 -15.11 -22.46
C GLY A 285 1.97 -14.21 -21.93
N SER A 286 0.98 -14.79 -21.25
CA SER A 286 -0.16 -14.03 -20.69
C SER A 286 0.20 -13.24 -19.42
N ALA A 287 1.20 -13.69 -18.66
CA ALA A 287 1.60 -13.10 -17.38
C ALA A 287 2.47 -11.84 -17.51
N SER A 288 3.16 -11.69 -18.64
CA SER A 288 4.16 -10.64 -18.91
C SER A 288 3.60 -9.23 -18.73
N ARG A 289 2.36 -8.99 -19.20
CA ARG A 289 1.69 -7.69 -19.09
C ARG A 289 1.45 -7.31 -17.62
N LEU A 290 0.97 -8.24 -16.78
CA LEU A 290 0.75 -8.01 -15.35
C LEU A 290 2.06 -7.83 -14.59
N LEU A 291 3.04 -8.71 -14.82
CA LEU A 291 4.36 -8.64 -14.20
C LEU A 291 5.02 -7.28 -14.44
N THR A 292 4.87 -6.73 -15.65
CA THR A 292 5.50 -5.47 -16.03
C THR A 292 4.80 -4.26 -15.42
N ILE A 293 3.48 -4.27 -15.35
CA ILE A 293 2.74 -3.15 -14.75
C ILE A 293 2.95 -3.12 -13.23
N TYR A 294 2.70 -4.25 -12.54
CA TYR A 294 2.87 -4.32 -11.09
C TYR A 294 4.35 -4.23 -10.67
N GLY A 295 5.25 -4.89 -11.41
CA GLY A 295 6.69 -4.80 -11.17
C GLY A 295 7.24 -3.40 -11.45
N GLY A 296 6.79 -2.74 -12.53
CA GLY A 296 7.16 -1.38 -12.88
C GLY A 296 6.78 -0.37 -11.78
N LEU A 297 5.53 -0.42 -11.33
CA LEU A 297 5.07 0.42 -10.21
C LEU A 297 5.87 0.12 -8.93
N GLY A 298 6.07 -1.16 -8.61
CA GLY A 298 6.86 -1.57 -7.45
C GLY A 298 8.30 -1.03 -7.49
N MET A 299 8.98 -1.10 -8.63
CA MET A 299 10.35 -0.58 -8.78
C MET A 299 10.45 0.92 -8.53
N ILE A 300 9.45 1.71 -8.95
CA ILE A 300 9.41 3.16 -8.69
C ILE A 300 9.36 3.42 -7.19
N PHE A 301 8.44 2.77 -6.47
CA PHE A 301 8.32 2.94 -5.02
C PHE A 301 9.54 2.42 -4.27
N PHE A 302 10.10 1.28 -4.69
CA PHE A 302 11.30 0.73 -4.09
C PHE A 302 12.52 1.66 -4.25
N THR A 303 12.64 2.33 -5.40
CA THR A 303 13.68 3.34 -5.63
C THR A 303 13.49 4.54 -4.70
N LEU A 304 12.25 5.02 -4.53
CA LEU A 304 11.94 6.07 -3.57
C LEU A 304 12.27 5.65 -2.13
N THR A 305 12.06 4.39 -1.76
CA THR A 305 12.42 3.84 -0.45
C THR A 305 13.93 3.89 -0.23
N ILE A 306 14.74 3.46 -1.21
CA ILE A 306 16.21 3.51 -1.11
C ILE A 306 16.70 4.94 -0.91
N VAL A 307 16.18 5.89 -1.69
CA VAL A 307 16.53 7.31 -1.55
C VAL A 307 16.18 7.83 -0.15
N ASN A 308 14.98 7.54 0.36
CA ASN A 308 14.58 7.94 1.70
C ASN A 308 15.40 7.25 2.80
N ALA A 309 15.80 6.00 2.62
CA ALA A 309 16.66 5.27 3.56
C ALA A 309 18.05 5.94 3.69
N VAL A 310 18.63 6.37 2.57
CA VAL A 310 19.89 7.13 2.56
C VAL A 310 19.72 8.46 3.29
N TYR A 311 18.65 9.22 3.01
CA TYR A 311 18.38 10.47 3.72
C TYR A 311 18.16 10.28 5.23
N CYS A 312 17.50 9.19 5.64
CA CYS A 312 17.39 8.81 7.05
C CYS A 312 18.77 8.61 7.67
N MET A 313 19.64 7.84 7.01
CA MET A 313 20.98 7.53 7.52
C MET A 313 21.87 8.78 7.65
N LEU A 314 21.81 9.71 6.69
CA LEU A 314 22.55 10.97 6.72
C LEU A 314 22.11 11.89 7.88
N ASN A 315 20.87 11.75 8.34
CA ASN A 315 20.33 12.54 9.45
C ASN A 315 20.52 11.91 10.84
N PHE A 316 21.11 10.70 10.94
CA PHE A 316 21.35 10.01 12.22
C PHE A 316 22.34 10.77 13.13
N GLY A 317 22.04 10.82 14.42
CA GLY A 317 22.81 11.57 15.42
C GLY A 317 22.29 12.99 15.69
N SER A 318 21.16 13.37 15.10
CA SER A 318 20.53 14.70 15.30
C SER A 318 19.59 14.76 16.52
N GLY A 319 19.55 13.75 17.40
CA GLY A 319 18.67 13.70 18.59
C GLY A 319 17.24 13.20 18.34
N LEU A 320 16.99 12.52 17.22
CA LEU A 320 15.66 12.06 16.78
C LEU A 320 15.05 11.04 17.77
N LYS A 321 15.87 10.17 18.37
CA LYS A 321 15.44 9.14 19.33
C LYS A 321 14.73 9.70 20.58
N MET A 322 15.20 10.82 21.14
CA MET A 322 14.61 11.41 22.35
C MET A 322 13.24 12.04 22.03
N PHE A 323 13.16 12.75 20.89
CA PHE A 323 11.89 13.34 20.42
C PHE A 323 10.86 12.32 19.94
N LEU A 324 11.26 11.19 19.35
CA LEU A 324 10.31 10.14 18.94
C LEU A 324 9.63 9.52 20.17
N LYS A 325 10.40 9.29 21.24
CA LYS A 325 9.90 8.74 22.50
C LYS A 325 8.93 9.71 23.19
N ASP A 326 9.30 10.99 23.27
CA ASP A 326 8.44 12.03 23.85
C ASP A 326 7.15 12.26 23.05
N TYR A 327 7.15 12.03 21.73
CA TYR A 327 5.95 12.18 20.89
C TYR A 327 5.02 10.94 20.94
N GLU A 328 5.57 9.74 21.06
CA GLU A 328 4.78 8.51 21.31
C GLU A 328 4.15 8.53 22.72
N GLU A 329 4.82 9.12 23.71
CA GLU A 329 4.35 9.20 25.11
C GLU A 329 3.52 10.47 25.44
N GLY A 330 3.75 11.59 24.75
CA GLY A 330 3.23 12.92 25.12
C GLY A 330 1.87 13.31 24.57
N TRP A 331 1.16 12.45 23.84
CA TRP A 331 -0.14 12.82 23.29
C TRP A 331 -1.26 12.77 24.35
N LYS A 332 -1.72 13.93 24.78
CA LYS A 332 -2.96 14.10 25.55
C LYS A 332 -4.08 14.65 24.65
N PRO A 333 -5.31 14.09 24.67
CA PRO A 333 -6.44 14.59 23.90
C PRO A 333 -6.77 16.05 24.24
N ALA A 334 -7.30 16.78 23.24
CA ALA A 334 -7.60 18.22 23.31
C ALA A 334 -8.41 18.66 24.56
N ARG A 335 -9.27 17.77 25.08
CA ARG A 335 -10.05 17.99 26.30
C ARG A 335 -9.16 18.02 27.55
N GLN A 336 -8.17 17.14 27.65
CA GLN A 336 -7.21 17.13 28.76
C GLN A 336 -6.24 18.30 28.68
N SER A 337 -5.74 18.66 27.48
CA SER A 337 -4.91 19.86 27.33
C SER A 337 -5.68 21.15 27.66
N ALA A 338 -6.97 21.25 27.31
CA ALA A 338 -7.78 22.43 27.67
C ALA A 338 -8.02 22.55 29.18
N LEU A 339 -8.08 21.42 29.90
CA LEU A 339 -8.17 21.36 31.36
C LEU A 339 -6.81 21.60 32.05
N GLU A 340 -5.70 21.24 31.40
CA GLU A 340 -4.35 21.35 31.95
C GLU A 340 -3.66 22.68 31.64
N LEU A 341 -4.02 23.38 30.56
CA LEU A 341 -3.45 24.69 30.18
C LEU A 341 -3.52 25.75 31.31
N PRO A 342 -4.63 25.90 32.06
CA PRO A 342 -4.68 26.84 33.19
C PRO A 342 -3.75 26.42 34.34
N ILE A 343 -3.60 25.12 34.56
CA ILE A 343 -2.82 24.52 35.64
C ILE A 343 -1.32 24.69 35.36
N GLN A 344 -0.90 24.47 34.11
CA GLN A 344 0.47 24.62 33.68
C GLN A 344 0.91 26.10 33.69
N TYR A 345 0.04 27.03 33.27
CA TYR A 345 0.29 28.47 33.39
C TYR A 345 0.40 28.94 34.85
N THR A 346 -0.47 28.45 35.74
CA THR A 346 -0.40 28.82 37.16
C THR A 346 0.79 28.20 37.89
N GLN A 347 1.25 27.01 37.49
CA GLN A 347 2.48 26.43 38.02
C GLN A 347 3.73 27.20 37.54
N TYR A 348 3.76 27.61 36.27
CA TYR A 348 4.86 28.39 35.72
C TYR A 348 4.97 29.79 36.37
N ASN A 349 3.85 30.48 36.57
CA ASN A 349 3.86 31.77 37.29
C ASN A 349 4.28 31.60 38.76
N ARG A 350 3.84 30.53 39.44
CA ARG A 350 4.28 30.23 40.83
C ARG A 350 5.75 29.83 40.96
N SER A 351 6.38 29.33 39.90
CA SER A 351 7.83 29.15 39.89
C SER A 351 8.54 30.49 39.72
N MET A 352 8.08 31.35 38.80
CA MET A 352 8.67 32.68 38.62
C MET A 352 8.55 33.59 39.84
N GLU A 353 7.41 33.56 40.54
CA GLU A 353 7.25 34.33 41.79
C GLU A 353 8.21 33.86 42.88
N ARG A 354 8.48 32.55 42.98
CA ARG A 354 9.46 32.01 43.93
C ARG A 354 10.90 32.37 43.60
N ASP A 355 11.23 32.54 42.32
CA ASP A 355 12.56 32.95 41.86
C ASP A 355 12.79 34.46 41.98
N LEU A 356 11.73 35.26 42.17
CA LEU A 356 11.79 36.70 42.40
C LEU A 356 11.87 37.06 43.89
N ASP A 357 11.41 36.16 44.76
CA ASP A 357 11.43 36.32 46.22
C ASP A 357 12.71 35.74 46.89
N SER A 358 13.60 35.11 46.10
CA SER A 358 14.92 34.58 46.51
C SER A 358 16.05 35.43 45.97
#